data_AF-A0A9P1BEY7-F1
#
_entry.id   AF-A0A9P1BEY7-F1
#
_cell.length_a   1.000
_cell.length_b   1.000
_cell.length_c   1.000
_cell.angle_alpha   90.00
_cell.angle_beta   90.00
_cell.angle_gamma   90.00
#
_symmetry.space_group_name_H-M   'P 1'
#
loop_
_entity.id
_entity.type
_entity.pdbx_description
1 polymer ?
#
loop_
_entity_poly.entity_id
_entity_poly.type
_entity_poly.pdbx_seq_one_letter_code
_entity_poly.pdbx_strand_id
1 'polypeptide(L)'
;MTDEMTEIKQMNFGWLHAPPFPPACCHCLMVRSGTGVVLVDTGIGLQDIADPVGRIGQEAIDAAGFLFLPAITAVRQLEQLGIRPMEVSDIVLTHFDPDHVGGLADFPQAKIHVAEEEKRNLDSGNPRYSAAQFAHKPNWITYETDDCDTLGVASRRVHTALGIDIRLVPLFGHTNGHCGVAIQANDAWTLHVGDAYYLRDELTNTKHPVDELATLRADDNQRRLESLEVLRQLTRRTDVELTYFGYHDVGELPGDILRLEDVLKELKGYGTEQNRKVYRRHGVGGDVYGVSYAHLGKLQKAIGLDQELALALCDSGVHDARVLATMVADPQAMKSGDLERWCKSLDNYVVTDAFVKLAGKSRFAQAKMKKWIRSRNEWIASAGWGVAGSLALQDEGLSGEEMDGLLETIEGDIHQQKNRVRHAMNMTLISIGLHSEAFKRKAKAAAKRIGKVEVDHGETNCKTPDAAAYIDKSWEHKRRKHRSC
;
A
#
# COMPACT_ATOMS: atom_id res chain seq x y z
N MET A 1 11.84 13.04 39.35
CA MET A 1 11.87 13.05 37.87
C MET A 1 11.31 11.71 37.46
N THR A 2 10.09 11.68 36.96
CA THR A 2 9.53 10.45 36.37
C THR A 2 10.40 10.11 35.18
N ASP A 3 11.07 8.95 35.20
CA ASP A 3 11.69 8.38 34.01
C ASP A 3 10.61 8.30 32.94
N GLU A 4 10.67 9.17 31.94
CA GLU A 4 9.84 9.02 30.76
C GLU A 4 10.34 7.77 30.04
N MET A 5 9.51 6.72 30.02
CA MET A 5 9.83 5.49 29.29
C MET A 5 10.16 5.82 27.83
N THR A 6 11.34 5.40 27.38
CA THR A 6 11.74 5.50 25.98
C THR A 6 11.00 4.42 25.18
N GLU A 7 10.28 4.84 24.16
CA GLU A 7 9.59 3.98 23.20
C GLU A 7 10.46 3.81 21.96
N ILE A 8 10.83 2.57 21.64
CA ILE A 8 11.43 2.20 20.34
C ILE A 8 10.37 1.45 19.57
N LYS A 9 9.96 2.00 18.42
CA LYS A 9 8.96 1.39 17.54
C LYS A 9 9.57 1.06 16.19
N GLN A 10 9.50 -0.22 15.84
CA GLN A 10 9.81 -0.72 14.50
C GLN A 10 8.70 -0.31 13.53
N MET A 11 9.09 0.23 12.38
CA MET A 11 8.19 0.82 11.38
C MET A 11 8.59 0.31 9.99
N ASN A 12 7.68 0.43 9.01
CA ASN A 12 8.01 0.16 7.61
C ASN A 12 7.69 1.37 6.74
N PHE A 13 8.70 2.05 6.22
CA PHE A 13 8.53 3.32 5.49
C PHE A 13 8.54 3.20 3.96
N GLY A 14 8.35 1.99 3.42
CA GLY A 14 8.41 1.76 1.99
C GLY A 14 8.28 0.28 1.61
N TRP A 15 8.06 0.04 0.33
CA TRP A 15 8.14 -1.29 -0.25
C TRP A 15 8.88 -1.22 -1.58
N LEU A 16 9.67 -2.25 -1.84
CA LEU A 16 10.40 -2.46 -3.09
C LEU A 16 9.98 -3.81 -3.67
N HIS A 17 9.74 -3.88 -4.97
CA HIS A 17 9.46 -5.13 -5.68
C HIS A 17 9.90 -5.10 -7.13
N ALA A 18 11.07 -5.68 -7.40
CA ALA A 18 11.54 -5.98 -8.75
C ALA A 18 11.56 -7.50 -8.98
N PRO A 19 10.55 -8.07 -9.67
CA PRO A 19 10.57 -9.49 -10.04
C PRO A 19 11.86 -9.84 -10.81
N PRO A 20 12.48 -11.02 -10.56
CA PRO A 20 11.92 -12.19 -9.88
C PRO A 20 12.18 -12.24 -8.36
N PHE A 21 12.79 -11.20 -7.76
CA PHE A 21 13.09 -11.19 -6.33
C PHE A 21 11.82 -11.04 -5.48
N PRO A 22 11.77 -11.62 -4.26
CA PRO A 22 10.71 -11.31 -3.32
C PRO A 22 10.73 -9.80 -3.00
N PRO A 23 9.57 -9.18 -2.75
CA PRO A 23 9.56 -7.82 -2.22
C PRO A 23 10.43 -7.64 -0.98
N ALA A 24 10.92 -6.41 -0.84
CA ALA A 24 11.70 -5.96 0.29
C ALA A 24 10.97 -4.80 0.98
N CYS A 25 11.06 -4.76 2.31
CA CYS A 25 10.54 -3.66 3.09
C CYS A 25 11.58 -2.55 3.26
N CYS A 26 11.14 -1.40 3.75
CA CYS A 26 12.03 -0.34 4.24
C CYS A 26 11.86 -0.27 5.77
N HIS A 27 12.40 -1.26 6.48
CA HIS A 27 12.29 -1.38 7.94
C HIS A 27 13.06 -0.23 8.59
N CYS A 28 12.41 0.61 9.37
CA CYS A 28 12.99 1.79 10.00
C CYS A 28 12.63 1.81 11.50
N LEU A 29 13.20 2.77 12.25
CA LEU A 29 12.81 3.00 13.65
C LEU A 29 12.26 4.39 13.88
N MET A 30 11.26 4.47 14.75
CA MET A 30 10.89 5.67 15.47
C MET A 30 11.29 5.50 16.93
N VAL A 31 12.09 6.42 17.45
CA VAL A 31 12.46 6.48 18.87
C VAL A 31 11.86 7.73 19.48
N ARG A 32 11.13 7.55 20.58
CA ARG A 32 10.44 8.63 21.27
C ARG A 32 10.76 8.62 22.75
N SER A 33 11.11 9.79 23.27
CA SER A 33 11.27 10.04 24.69
C SER A 33 10.73 11.43 25.02
N GLY A 34 9.80 11.51 25.96
CA GLY A 34 9.05 12.75 26.23
C GLY A 34 8.35 13.31 25.00
N THR A 35 8.75 14.53 24.61
CA THR A 35 8.24 15.26 23.43
C THR A 35 9.15 15.17 22.21
N GLY A 36 10.34 14.56 22.35
CA GLY A 36 11.27 14.43 21.23
C GLY A 36 11.01 13.15 20.43
N VAL A 37 11.23 13.24 19.12
CA VAL A 37 11.18 12.10 18.19
C VAL A 37 12.46 12.07 17.36
N VAL A 38 13.05 10.88 17.26
CA VAL A 38 14.20 10.59 16.40
C VAL A 38 13.82 9.44 15.48
N LEU A 39 14.24 9.54 14.22
CA LEU A 39 14.09 8.44 13.26
C LEU A 39 15.44 7.77 13.00
N VAL A 40 15.41 6.46 12.75
CA VAL A 40 16.51 5.75 12.11
C VAL A 40 16.07 5.41 10.70
N ASP A 41 16.76 6.00 9.72
CA ASP A 41 16.36 6.06 8.31
C ASP A 41 14.94 6.64 8.11
N THR A 42 14.56 6.88 6.87
CA THR A 42 13.30 7.58 6.53
C THR A 42 12.47 6.91 5.43
N GLY A 43 12.98 5.84 4.83
CA GLY A 43 12.26 5.16 3.74
C GLY A 43 12.10 6.02 2.50
N ILE A 44 11.03 5.72 1.75
CA ILE A 44 10.60 6.47 0.58
C ILE A 44 9.84 7.74 1.04
N GLY A 45 10.15 8.90 0.49
CA GLY A 45 9.54 10.18 0.88
C GLY A 45 8.38 10.65 0.00
N LEU A 46 7.61 11.63 0.48
CA LEU A 46 6.52 12.21 -0.32
C LEU A 46 7.02 12.92 -1.58
N GLN A 47 8.19 13.54 -1.51
CA GLN A 47 8.78 14.18 -2.69
C GLN A 47 9.20 13.15 -3.73
N ASP A 48 9.77 12.01 -3.32
CA ASP A 48 10.12 10.91 -4.22
C ASP A 48 8.88 10.37 -4.93
N ILE A 49 7.76 10.27 -4.23
CA ILE A 49 6.47 9.87 -4.83
C ILE A 49 5.95 10.92 -5.82
N ALA A 50 6.17 12.21 -5.52
CA ALA A 50 5.71 13.31 -6.36
C ALA A 50 6.51 13.44 -7.67
N ASP A 51 7.81 13.15 -7.63
CA ASP A 51 8.69 13.14 -8.80
C ASP A 51 9.68 11.95 -8.76
N PRO A 52 9.20 10.71 -9.04
CA PRO A 52 10.02 9.51 -8.95
C PRO A 52 11.27 9.55 -9.83
N VAL A 53 11.08 9.88 -11.10
CA VAL A 53 12.17 9.83 -12.09
C VAL A 53 13.16 10.97 -11.84
N GLY A 54 12.70 12.16 -11.46
CA GLY A 54 13.60 13.28 -11.17
C GLY A 54 14.37 13.12 -9.86
N ARG A 55 13.80 12.40 -8.88
CA ARG A 55 14.43 12.24 -7.56
C ARG A 55 15.19 10.96 -7.35
N ILE A 56 14.79 9.84 -7.95
CA ILE A 56 15.46 8.54 -7.79
C ILE A 56 16.16 8.11 -9.08
N GLY A 57 15.56 8.43 -10.24
CA GLY A 57 16.04 7.98 -11.54
C GLY A 57 15.39 6.66 -11.98
N GLN A 58 15.10 6.55 -13.29
CA GLN A 58 14.37 5.39 -13.83
C GLN A 58 15.11 4.06 -13.63
N GLU A 59 16.44 4.06 -13.77
CA GLU A 59 17.25 2.84 -13.63
C GLU A 59 17.16 2.26 -12.22
N ALA A 60 17.29 3.08 -11.18
CA ALA A 60 17.14 2.66 -9.80
C ALA A 60 15.70 2.20 -9.49
N ILE A 61 14.70 2.90 -10.06
CA ILE A 61 13.29 2.50 -9.94
C ILE A 61 13.07 1.11 -10.52
N ASP A 62 13.58 0.83 -11.71
CA ASP A 62 13.40 -0.45 -12.39
C ASP A 62 14.19 -1.57 -11.70
N ALA A 63 15.39 -1.26 -11.20
CA ALA A 63 16.28 -2.23 -10.56
C ALA A 63 15.83 -2.66 -9.15
N ALA A 64 15.28 -1.74 -8.36
CA ALA A 64 14.80 -2.02 -7.00
C ALA A 64 13.28 -2.22 -6.93
N GLY A 65 12.51 -1.63 -7.85
CA GLY A 65 11.06 -1.78 -7.94
C GLY A 65 10.30 -0.95 -6.91
N PHE A 66 10.64 0.32 -6.77
CA PHE A 66 10.02 1.22 -5.78
C PHE A 66 8.49 1.24 -5.88
N LEU A 67 7.81 1.00 -4.75
CA LEU A 67 6.36 1.16 -4.61
C LEU A 67 6.05 2.50 -3.94
N PHE A 68 5.57 3.45 -4.73
CA PHE A 68 5.29 4.82 -4.32
C PHE A 68 3.95 4.94 -3.59
N LEU A 69 3.95 4.59 -2.29
CA LEU A 69 2.77 4.51 -1.44
C LEU A 69 2.78 5.62 -0.37
N PRO A 70 1.98 6.70 -0.52
CA PRO A 70 2.05 7.84 0.39
C PRO A 70 1.82 7.54 1.87
N ALA A 71 0.86 6.69 2.27
CA ALA A 71 0.58 6.57 3.70
C ALA A 71 1.56 5.73 4.48
N ILE A 72 2.39 4.93 3.80
CA ILE A 72 3.48 4.22 4.50
C ILE A 72 4.72 5.09 4.61
N THR A 73 4.80 6.28 3.98
CA THR A 73 5.94 7.18 4.22
C THR A 73 6.04 7.56 5.70
N ALA A 74 7.26 7.79 6.18
CA ALA A 74 7.53 8.13 7.58
C ALA A 74 6.63 9.26 8.08
N VAL A 75 6.53 10.34 7.31
CA VAL A 75 5.73 11.53 7.66
C VAL A 75 4.25 11.20 7.85
N ARG A 76 3.66 10.33 7.03
CA ARG A 76 2.23 9.96 7.15
C ARG A 76 1.95 9.03 8.31
N GLN A 77 2.85 8.07 8.57
CA GLN A 77 2.68 7.20 9.73
C GLN A 77 2.86 7.97 11.05
N LEU A 78 3.80 8.90 11.11
CA LEU A 78 3.95 9.79 12.28
C LEU A 78 2.71 10.66 12.49
N GLU A 79 2.15 11.27 11.43
CA GLU A 79 0.90 12.04 11.51
C GLU A 79 -0.25 11.20 12.08
N GLN A 80 -0.38 9.92 11.68
CA GLN A 80 -1.39 9.00 12.21
C GLN A 80 -1.19 8.67 13.69
N LEU A 81 0.06 8.71 14.17
CA LEU A 81 0.40 8.59 15.59
C LEU A 81 0.22 9.90 16.36
N GLY A 82 -0.24 10.97 15.70
CA GLY A 82 -0.42 12.29 16.30
C GLY A 82 0.89 13.08 16.47
N ILE A 83 1.97 12.66 15.81
CA ILE A 83 3.28 13.30 15.84
C ILE A 83 3.38 14.23 14.64
N ARG A 84 3.60 15.53 14.87
CA ARG A 84 3.80 16.47 13.76
C ARG A 84 5.21 16.30 13.19
N PRO A 85 5.43 16.51 11.88
CA PRO A 85 6.75 16.38 11.28
C PRO A 85 7.82 17.25 11.96
N MET A 86 7.42 18.43 12.46
CA MET A 86 8.29 19.37 13.19
C MET A 86 8.79 18.85 14.55
N GLU A 87 8.21 17.77 15.08
CA GLU A 87 8.63 17.13 16.34
C GLU A 87 9.79 16.14 16.13
N VAL A 88 10.06 15.76 14.87
CA VAL A 88 11.27 15.03 14.51
C VAL A 88 12.45 16.00 14.53
N SER A 89 13.28 15.91 15.57
CA SER A 89 14.42 16.81 15.78
C SER A 89 15.70 16.33 15.13
N ASP A 90 15.89 15.01 15.13
CA ASP A 90 17.09 14.35 14.67
C ASP A 90 16.72 13.09 13.86
N ILE A 91 17.51 12.79 12.84
CA ILE A 91 17.40 11.57 12.01
C ILE A 91 18.79 10.97 11.95
N VAL A 92 18.92 9.70 12.31
CA VAL A 92 20.19 8.96 12.26
C VAL A 92 20.14 8.04 11.05
N LEU A 93 21.11 8.18 10.15
CA LEU A 93 21.15 7.39 8.92
C LEU A 93 22.12 6.22 9.04
N THR A 94 21.70 5.07 8.54
CA THR A 94 22.60 3.94 8.31
C THR A 94 23.53 4.22 7.12
N HIS A 95 22.95 4.74 6.03
CA HIS A 95 23.65 5.15 4.80
C HIS A 95 22.74 5.99 3.87
N PHE A 96 23.22 6.30 2.65
CA PHE A 96 22.56 7.23 1.72
C PHE A 96 21.77 6.61 0.55
N ASP A 97 21.43 5.32 0.59
CA ASP A 97 20.68 4.73 -0.51
C ASP A 97 19.31 5.38 -0.70
N PRO A 98 18.82 5.47 -1.95
CA PRO A 98 17.64 6.28 -2.24
C PRO A 98 16.39 5.88 -1.46
N ASP A 99 16.21 4.61 -1.16
CA ASP A 99 15.10 4.08 -0.37
C ASP A 99 15.29 4.21 1.14
N HIS A 100 16.43 4.69 1.64
CA HIS A 100 16.67 5.02 3.06
C HIS A 100 16.42 6.50 3.36
N VAL A 101 16.70 7.37 2.39
CA VAL A 101 16.82 8.82 2.61
C VAL A 101 15.75 9.65 1.91
N GLY A 102 14.82 8.98 1.22
CA GLY A 102 13.76 9.63 0.48
C GLY A 102 12.92 10.57 1.33
N GLY A 103 12.60 10.14 2.56
CA GLY A 103 11.80 10.90 3.51
C GLY A 103 12.50 12.08 4.18
N LEU A 104 13.82 12.26 4.02
CA LEU A 104 14.55 13.39 4.63
C LEU A 104 13.91 14.75 4.31
N ALA A 105 13.47 14.92 3.07
CA ALA A 105 12.90 16.18 2.60
C ALA A 105 11.52 16.51 3.21
N ASP A 106 10.89 15.54 3.89
CA ASP A 106 9.64 15.71 4.64
C ASP A 106 9.89 16.27 6.06
N PHE A 107 11.16 16.31 6.51
CA PHE A 107 11.58 16.80 7.83
C PHE A 107 12.71 17.86 7.72
N PRO A 108 12.47 19.00 7.02
CA PRO A 108 13.54 19.95 6.66
C PRO A 108 14.24 20.62 7.85
N GLN A 109 13.65 20.58 9.04
CA GLN A 109 14.24 21.14 10.27
C GLN A 109 15.18 20.17 10.99
N ALA A 110 15.13 18.86 10.68
CA ALA A 110 15.84 17.85 11.44
C ALA A 110 17.36 17.93 11.21
N LYS A 111 18.12 17.61 12.26
CA LYS A 111 19.56 17.34 12.14
C LYS A 111 19.75 15.92 11.62
N ILE A 112 20.63 15.76 10.65
CA ILE A 112 20.88 14.48 10.01
C ILE A 112 22.25 13.96 10.45
N HIS A 113 22.23 12.89 11.23
CA HIS A 113 23.39 12.27 11.85
C HIS A 113 23.89 11.11 11.01
N VAL A 114 25.16 11.10 10.66
CA VAL A 114 25.74 10.10 9.76
C VAL A 114 27.23 9.90 10.02
N ALA A 115 27.78 8.75 9.65
CA ALA A 115 29.21 8.54 9.64
C ALA A 115 29.92 9.49 8.66
N GLU A 116 31.07 10.01 9.06
CA GLU A 116 31.87 10.92 8.24
C GLU A 116 32.32 10.26 6.92
N GLU A 117 32.64 8.97 6.93
CA GLU A 117 32.99 8.18 5.74
C GLU A 117 31.86 8.14 4.73
N GLU A 118 30.62 8.03 5.20
CA GLU A 118 29.44 7.96 4.34
C GLU A 118 29.15 9.33 3.73
N LYS A 119 29.34 10.40 4.52
CA LYS A 119 29.26 11.78 4.02
C LYS A 119 30.32 12.06 2.95
N ARG A 120 31.55 11.57 3.13
CA ARG A 120 32.59 11.64 2.10
C ARG A 120 32.23 10.82 0.86
N ASN A 121 31.61 9.65 1.02
CA ASN A 121 31.14 8.83 -0.10
C ASN A 121 30.11 9.60 -0.93
N LEU A 122 29.15 10.26 -0.29
CA LEU A 122 28.20 11.16 -0.94
C LEU A 122 28.90 12.29 -1.69
N ASP A 123 29.81 12.99 -1.02
CA ASP A 123 30.52 14.15 -1.59
C ASP A 123 31.50 13.77 -2.72
N SER A 124 31.89 12.50 -2.82
CA SER A 124 32.71 12.00 -3.92
C SER A 124 31.99 12.00 -5.28
N GLY A 125 30.66 12.18 -5.29
CA GLY A 125 29.84 12.06 -6.48
C GLY A 125 29.54 10.61 -6.85
N ASN A 126 29.55 9.70 -5.88
CA ASN A 126 29.21 8.29 -6.09
C ASN A 126 27.82 8.19 -6.77
N PRO A 127 27.72 7.58 -7.97
CA PRO A 127 26.49 7.56 -8.77
C PRO A 127 25.36 6.74 -8.12
N ARG A 128 25.67 5.98 -7.08
CA ARG A 128 24.69 5.28 -6.24
C ARG A 128 23.66 6.23 -5.64
N TYR A 129 24.08 7.45 -5.29
CA TYR A 129 23.23 8.40 -4.58
C TYR A 129 22.61 9.42 -5.51
N SER A 130 21.33 9.72 -5.28
CA SER A 130 20.67 10.78 -6.03
C SER A 130 20.84 12.14 -5.35
N ALA A 131 21.59 13.05 -5.99
CA ALA A 131 21.76 14.42 -5.52
C ALA A 131 20.41 15.17 -5.34
N ALA A 132 19.38 14.80 -6.11
CA ALA A 132 18.06 15.41 -6.03
C ALA A 132 17.38 15.16 -4.66
N GLN A 133 17.67 14.03 -4.00
CA GLN A 133 17.11 13.74 -2.69
C GLN A 133 17.61 14.71 -1.61
N PHE A 134 18.79 15.30 -1.81
CA PHE A 134 19.44 16.24 -0.90
C PHE A 134 19.28 17.71 -1.31
N ALA A 135 18.47 18.03 -2.33
CA ALA A 135 18.30 19.40 -2.84
C ALA A 135 17.78 20.40 -1.79
N HIS A 136 17.12 19.91 -0.74
CA HIS A 136 16.65 20.69 0.41
C HIS A 136 17.76 21.10 1.40
N LYS A 137 19.02 20.70 1.13
CA LYS A 137 20.22 21.01 1.92
C LYS A 137 20.09 20.58 3.38
N PRO A 138 20.11 19.27 3.66
CA PRO A 138 19.98 18.75 5.02
C PRO A 138 21.05 19.31 5.97
N ASN A 139 20.71 19.41 7.25
CA ASN A 139 21.62 19.87 8.29
C ASN A 139 22.49 18.71 8.81
N TRP A 140 23.68 18.54 8.22
CA TRP A 140 24.57 17.42 8.49
C TRP A 140 25.31 17.53 9.83
N ILE A 141 25.31 16.43 10.59
CA ILE A 141 26.16 16.21 11.77
C ILE A 141 26.93 14.91 11.53
N THR A 142 28.26 14.99 11.41
CA THR A 142 29.10 13.84 11.07
C THR A 142 29.93 13.34 12.25
N TYR A 143 30.26 12.05 12.21
CA TYR A 143 30.99 11.33 13.25
C TYR A 143 32.14 10.52 12.66
N GLU A 144 33.38 10.76 13.09
CA GLU A 144 34.60 10.09 12.58
C GLU A 144 35.31 9.23 13.64
N THR A 145 35.24 9.62 14.92
CA THR A 145 36.02 8.99 15.99
C THR A 145 35.18 8.00 16.78
N ASP A 146 35.67 6.77 16.89
CA ASP A 146 35.11 5.76 17.79
C ASP A 146 35.44 6.14 19.23
N ASP A 147 34.41 6.24 20.07
CA ASP A 147 34.52 6.75 21.43
C ASP A 147 34.17 5.69 22.48
N CYS A 148 33.64 4.54 22.06
CA CYS A 148 33.33 3.47 22.99
C CYS A 148 33.21 2.09 22.34
N ASP A 149 33.36 1.10 23.20
CA ASP A 149 33.06 -0.29 22.96
C ASP A 149 31.97 -0.76 23.96
N THR A 150 30.73 -0.31 23.80
CA THR A 150 29.63 -0.73 24.69
C THR A 150 29.00 -2.06 24.33
N LEU A 151 29.18 -2.51 23.09
CA LEU A 151 28.63 -3.77 22.57
C LEU A 151 29.70 -4.82 22.25
N GLY A 152 30.96 -4.62 22.65
CA GLY A 152 32.09 -5.51 22.25
C GLY A 152 32.59 -5.22 20.82
N VAL A 153 32.16 -4.09 20.25
CA VAL A 153 32.51 -3.58 18.92
C VAL A 153 32.70 -2.05 18.99
N ALA A 154 33.53 -1.54 18.08
CA ALA A 154 33.71 -0.10 17.91
C ALA A 154 32.38 0.60 17.62
N SER A 155 32.18 1.78 18.22
CA SER A 155 30.96 2.55 18.05
C SER A 155 31.19 4.04 18.32
N ARG A 156 30.30 4.88 17.80
CA ARG A 156 30.35 6.33 17.89
C ARG A 156 29.07 6.85 18.50
N ARG A 157 29.13 7.54 19.63
CA ARG A 157 27.94 8.13 20.25
C ARG A 157 27.35 9.26 19.41
N VAL A 158 26.06 9.15 19.12
CA VAL A 158 25.26 10.17 18.44
C VAL A 158 24.60 11.07 19.46
N HIS A 159 24.80 12.37 19.31
CA HIS A 159 24.26 13.37 20.22
C HIS A 159 22.93 13.92 19.70
N THR A 160 21.83 13.27 20.06
CA THR A 160 20.46 13.69 19.72
C THR A 160 19.81 14.48 20.85
N ALA A 161 18.66 15.09 20.57
CA ALA A 161 17.88 15.82 21.58
C ALA A 161 17.26 14.93 22.67
N LEU A 162 17.16 13.60 22.46
CA LEU A 162 16.49 12.67 23.39
C LEU A 162 17.28 12.38 24.66
N GLY A 163 18.59 12.63 24.67
CA GLY A 163 19.46 12.33 25.82
C GLY A 163 19.62 10.82 26.10
N ILE A 164 19.17 9.95 25.21
CA ILE A 164 19.38 8.49 25.27
C ILE A 164 20.69 8.10 24.56
N ASP A 165 21.19 6.88 24.80
CA ASP A 165 22.40 6.40 24.13
C ASP A 165 22.03 5.82 22.76
N ILE A 166 22.31 6.60 21.70
CA ILE A 166 22.23 6.17 20.31
C ILE A 166 23.64 6.16 19.75
N ARG A 167 24.01 5.11 19.01
CA ARG A 167 25.35 4.95 18.46
C ARG A 167 25.34 4.51 17.01
N LEU A 168 26.31 4.99 16.25
CA LEU A 168 26.68 4.42 14.96
C LEU A 168 27.69 3.29 15.22
N VAL A 169 27.39 2.08 14.73
CA VAL A 169 28.27 0.92 14.76
C VAL A 169 28.81 0.74 13.34
N PRO A 170 30.11 0.98 13.08
CA PRO A 170 30.69 0.78 11.77
C PRO A 170 30.44 -0.64 11.24
N LEU A 171 29.70 -0.74 10.14
CA LEU A 171 29.35 -1.99 9.44
C LEU A 171 29.57 -1.80 7.94
N PHE A 172 30.77 -1.36 7.58
CA PHE A 172 31.12 -0.95 6.23
C PHE A 172 31.00 -2.07 5.20
N GLY A 173 30.86 -1.69 3.93
CA GLY A 173 30.97 -2.59 2.78
C GLY A 173 29.81 -2.50 1.81
N HIS A 174 28.57 -2.45 2.32
CA HIS A 174 27.41 -2.15 1.46
C HIS A 174 27.57 -0.79 0.79
N THR A 175 27.83 0.23 1.61
CA THR A 175 28.48 1.48 1.18
C THR A 175 29.78 1.67 1.96
N ASN A 176 30.65 2.56 1.48
CA ASN A 176 31.96 2.81 2.10
C ASN A 176 31.89 3.31 3.55
N GLY A 177 30.79 3.94 3.95
CA GLY A 177 30.56 4.47 5.29
C GLY A 177 29.34 3.90 6.02
N HIS A 178 28.74 2.83 5.50
CA HIS A 178 27.56 2.19 6.10
C HIS A 178 27.77 1.86 7.58
N CYS A 179 26.77 2.17 8.41
CA CYS A 179 26.74 1.89 9.84
C CYS A 179 25.42 1.25 10.25
N GLY A 180 25.47 0.35 11.22
CA GLY A 180 24.30 0.02 12.02
C GLY A 180 24.02 1.12 13.05
N VAL A 181 22.78 1.19 13.53
CA VAL A 181 22.37 2.13 14.59
C VAL A 181 21.93 1.35 15.82
N ALA A 182 22.70 1.49 16.91
CA ALA A 182 22.42 0.87 18.20
C ALA A 182 21.75 1.88 19.13
N ILE A 183 20.66 1.50 19.77
CA ILE A 183 19.90 2.35 20.70
C ILE A 183 19.75 1.61 22.03
N GLN A 184 20.13 2.25 23.13
CA GLN A 184 19.93 1.72 24.47
C GLN A 184 18.67 2.30 25.11
N ALA A 185 17.75 1.43 25.52
CA ALA A 185 16.56 1.81 26.27
C ALA A 185 16.14 0.67 27.20
N ASN A 186 15.68 1.01 28.41
CA ASN A 186 15.16 0.04 29.39
C ASN A 186 16.14 -1.14 29.66
N ASP A 187 17.43 -0.83 29.84
CA ASP A 187 18.52 -1.80 30.06
C ASP A 187 18.78 -2.81 28.91
N ALA A 188 18.13 -2.64 27.75
CA ALA A 188 18.33 -3.46 26.56
C ALA A 188 18.86 -2.63 25.38
N TRP A 189 19.55 -3.29 24.47
CA TRP A 189 20.01 -2.72 23.21
C TRP A 189 19.14 -3.17 22.04
N THR A 190 18.81 -2.23 21.17
CA THR A 190 18.24 -2.52 19.84
C THR A 190 19.25 -2.08 18.78
N LEU A 191 19.67 -2.99 17.90
CA LEU A 191 20.58 -2.72 16.79
C LEU A 191 19.85 -2.85 15.45
N HIS A 192 19.62 -1.73 14.79
CA HIS A 192 19.23 -1.69 13.39
C HIS A 192 20.49 -1.88 12.54
N VAL A 193 20.67 -3.02 11.88
CA VAL A 193 21.92 -3.29 11.15
C VAL A 193 22.00 -2.64 9.77
N GLY A 194 20.91 -2.02 9.30
CA GLY A 194 20.84 -1.44 7.96
C GLY A 194 20.92 -2.53 6.90
N ASP A 195 21.80 -2.31 5.92
CA ASP A 195 22.06 -3.20 4.79
C ASP A 195 23.36 -4.00 4.98
N ALA A 196 23.83 -4.15 6.22
CA ALA A 196 24.94 -5.05 6.52
C ALA A 196 24.62 -6.51 6.11
N TYR A 197 23.32 -6.87 6.15
CA TYR A 197 22.74 -8.02 5.46
C TYR A 197 21.38 -7.63 4.88
N TYR A 198 20.94 -8.28 3.81
CA TYR A 198 19.58 -8.13 3.27
C TYR A 198 18.60 -9.12 3.90
N LEU A 199 19.07 -10.33 4.23
CA LEU A 199 18.30 -11.32 4.98
C LEU A 199 19.15 -11.86 6.14
N ARG A 200 18.53 -12.05 7.31
CA ARG A 200 19.21 -12.57 8.51
C ARG A 200 19.88 -13.92 8.24
N ASP A 201 19.35 -14.69 7.28
CA ASP A 201 19.93 -15.97 6.84
C ASP A 201 21.40 -15.87 6.43
N GLU A 202 21.90 -14.70 5.97
CA GLU A 202 23.33 -14.50 5.65
C GLU A 202 24.27 -14.69 6.84
N LEU A 203 23.77 -14.53 8.07
CA LEU A 203 24.56 -14.77 9.28
C LEU A 203 24.84 -16.26 9.51
N THR A 204 24.00 -17.16 8.98
CA THR A 204 24.11 -18.61 9.24
C THR A 204 24.31 -19.46 7.99
N ASN A 205 23.85 -18.99 6.83
CA ASN A 205 23.90 -19.68 5.55
C ASN A 205 24.69 -18.87 4.52
N THR A 206 25.99 -19.12 4.43
CA THR A 206 26.90 -18.46 3.48
C THR A 206 26.69 -18.85 2.01
N LYS A 207 25.69 -19.68 1.70
CA LYS A 207 25.32 -20.08 0.34
C LYS A 207 23.92 -19.64 -0.04
N HIS A 208 23.29 -18.75 0.74
CA HIS A 208 21.98 -18.23 0.40
C HIS A 208 22.08 -17.38 -0.88
N PRO A 209 21.13 -17.50 -1.86
CA PRO A 209 21.20 -16.74 -3.12
C PRO A 209 21.25 -15.22 -2.95
N VAL A 210 20.79 -14.70 -1.81
CA VAL A 210 20.85 -13.27 -1.49
C VAL A 210 22.28 -12.74 -1.36
N ASP A 211 23.25 -13.59 -1.02
CA ASP A 211 24.66 -13.18 -0.89
C ASP A 211 25.26 -12.74 -2.24
N GLU A 212 24.80 -13.33 -3.35
CA GLU A 212 25.18 -12.89 -4.70
C GLU A 212 24.66 -11.48 -4.98
N LEU A 213 23.41 -11.19 -4.58
CA LEU A 213 22.82 -9.86 -4.70
C LEU A 213 23.55 -8.85 -3.81
N ALA A 214 23.83 -9.19 -2.55
CA ALA A 214 24.58 -8.36 -1.62
C ALA A 214 26.00 -8.07 -2.13
N THR A 215 26.66 -9.05 -2.74
CA THR A 215 27.97 -8.89 -3.38
C THR A 215 27.91 -7.91 -4.55
N LEU A 216 26.90 -8.03 -5.42
CA LEU A 216 26.72 -7.16 -6.59
C LEU A 216 26.41 -5.71 -6.19
N ARG A 217 25.79 -5.49 -5.03
CA ARG A 217 25.39 -4.17 -4.54
C ARG A 217 26.39 -3.56 -3.55
N ALA A 218 27.43 -4.25 -3.13
CA ALA A 218 28.42 -3.72 -2.21
C ALA A 218 29.42 -2.78 -2.91
N ASP A 219 29.71 -1.63 -2.31
CA ASP A 219 30.86 -0.79 -2.68
C ASP A 219 32.19 -1.54 -2.39
N ASP A 220 32.24 -2.30 -1.28
CA ASP A 220 33.38 -3.13 -0.88
C ASP A 220 32.92 -4.45 -0.24
N ASN A 221 32.94 -5.52 -1.04
CA ASN A 221 32.49 -6.83 -0.59
C ASN A 221 33.38 -7.45 0.50
N GLN A 222 34.68 -7.14 0.54
CA GLN A 222 35.57 -7.69 1.57
C GLN A 222 35.20 -7.10 2.94
N ARG A 223 34.98 -5.79 3.01
CA ARG A 223 34.50 -5.11 4.22
C ARG A 223 33.09 -5.55 4.61
N ARG A 224 32.21 -5.83 3.64
CA ARG A 224 30.87 -6.40 3.90
C ARG A 224 30.99 -7.72 4.67
N LEU A 225 31.86 -8.63 4.22
CA LEU A 225 32.07 -9.93 4.88
C LEU A 225 32.65 -9.78 6.29
N GLU A 226 33.52 -8.79 6.51
CA GLU A 226 34.03 -8.44 7.84
C GLU A 226 32.92 -7.92 8.77
N SER A 227 32.04 -7.06 8.26
CA SER A 227 30.85 -6.57 8.99
C SER A 227 29.88 -7.70 9.35
N LEU A 228 29.66 -8.68 8.46
CA LEU A 228 28.89 -9.88 8.80
C LEU A 228 29.53 -10.68 9.94
N GLU A 229 30.86 -10.76 10.00
CA GLU A 229 31.55 -11.45 11.09
C GLU A 229 31.41 -10.70 12.43
N VAL A 230 31.47 -9.37 12.40
CA VAL A 230 31.16 -8.52 13.56
C VAL A 230 29.74 -8.82 14.08
N LEU A 231 28.75 -8.90 13.20
CA LEU A 231 27.37 -9.26 13.57
C LEU A 231 27.28 -10.70 14.11
N ARG A 232 27.97 -11.68 13.52
CA ARG A 232 28.00 -13.05 14.06
C ARG A 232 28.59 -13.11 15.47
N GLN A 233 29.55 -12.26 15.79
CA GLN A 233 30.13 -12.18 17.14
C GLN A 233 29.15 -11.53 18.12
N LEU A 234 28.55 -10.41 17.74
CA LEU A 234 27.54 -9.71 18.55
C LEU A 234 26.36 -10.61 18.91
N THR A 235 25.82 -11.32 17.92
CA THR A 235 24.61 -12.16 18.09
C THR A 235 24.83 -13.39 18.96
N ARG A 236 26.08 -13.77 19.23
CA ARG A 236 26.44 -14.88 20.14
C ARG A 236 26.64 -14.43 21.59
N ARG A 237 26.65 -13.13 21.86
CA ARG A 237 26.77 -12.61 23.23
C ARG A 237 25.51 -12.90 24.02
N THR A 238 25.71 -13.20 25.31
CA THR A 238 24.63 -13.49 26.27
C THR A 238 24.69 -12.58 27.49
N ASP A 239 25.72 -11.75 27.59
CA ASP A 239 25.96 -10.81 28.67
C ASP A 239 25.35 -9.42 28.41
N VAL A 240 24.76 -9.22 27.23
CA VAL A 240 23.98 -8.04 26.86
C VAL A 240 22.65 -8.50 26.27
N GLU A 241 21.55 -7.90 26.71
CA GLU A 241 20.25 -8.09 26.07
C GLU A 241 20.21 -7.28 24.76
N LEU A 242 20.25 -7.98 23.62
CA LEU A 242 20.34 -7.38 22.29
C LEU A 242 19.22 -7.90 21.38
N THR A 243 18.38 -6.99 20.91
CA THR A 243 17.50 -7.21 19.76
C THR A 243 18.15 -6.62 18.51
N TYR A 244 18.08 -7.31 17.38
CA TYR A 244 18.63 -6.80 16.12
C TYR A 244 17.78 -7.24 14.93
N PHE A 245 17.82 -6.44 13.87
CA PHE A 245 17.15 -6.69 12.59
C PHE A 245 17.78 -5.83 11.48
N GLY A 246 17.61 -6.25 10.23
CA GLY A 246 18.04 -5.57 9.02
C GLY A 246 16.91 -4.78 8.36
N TYR A 247 17.28 -4.01 7.34
CA TYR A 247 16.38 -3.08 6.67
C TYR A 247 15.38 -3.76 5.72
N HIS A 248 15.87 -4.74 4.95
CA HIS A 248 15.11 -5.37 3.87
C HIS A 248 14.52 -6.74 4.22
N ASP A 249 14.93 -7.36 5.32
CA ASP A 249 14.40 -8.66 5.71
C ASP A 249 12.97 -8.51 6.20
N VAL A 250 12.08 -8.79 5.27
CA VAL A 250 10.66 -8.83 5.50
C VAL A 250 10.37 -9.71 6.71
N GLY A 251 10.98 -10.89 6.85
CA GLY A 251 10.80 -11.80 7.99
C GLY A 251 11.05 -11.19 9.38
N GLU A 252 11.79 -10.09 9.47
CA GLU A 252 12.15 -9.41 10.71
C GLU A 252 11.19 -8.28 11.11
N LEU A 253 10.27 -7.84 10.25
CA LEU A 253 9.24 -6.87 10.64
C LEU A 253 8.29 -7.48 11.70
N PRO A 254 7.85 -6.71 12.71
CA PRO A 254 6.82 -7.13 13.65
C PRO A 254 5.54 -7.63 12.96
N GLY A 255 4.89 -8.64 13.54
CA GLY A 255 3.72 -9.31 12.94
C GLY A 255 2.45 -8.45 12.82
N ASP A 256 2.43 -7.28 13.46
CA ASP A 256 1.39 -6.26 13.33
C ASP A 256 1.60 -5.31 12.13
N ILE A 257 2.73 -5.41 11.42
CA ILE A 257 3.01 -4.67 10.19
C ILE A 257 2.57 -5.52 8.98
N LEU A 258 1.36 -5.27 8.46
CA LEU A 258 0.76 -6.03 7.35
C LEU A 258 1.51 -5.81 6.02
N ARG A 259 1.82 -6.91 5.29
CA ARG A 259 2.68 -6.88 4.10
C ARG A 259 1.93 -7.27 2.83
N LEU A 260 2.16 -6.51 1.74
CA LEU A 260 1.56 -6.78 0.43
C LEU A 260 1.85 -8.21 -0.05
N GLU A 261 3.09 -8.67 0.12
CA GLU A 261 3.53 -10.02 -0.23
C GLU A 261 2.75 -11.11 0.45
N ASP A 262 2.55 -10.99 1.75
CA ASP A 262 1.86 -12.00 2.53
C ASP A 262 0.44 -12.17 2.01
N VAL A 263 -0.22 -11.04 1.72
CA VAL A 263 -1.55 -11.04 1.13
C VAL A 263 -1.54 -11.63 -0.29
N LEU A 264 -0.58 -11.28 -1.15
CA LEU A 264 -0.48 -11.85 -2.50
C LEU A 264 -0.15 -13.35 -2.49
N LYS A 265 0.72 -13.80 -1.59
CA LYS A 265 1.11 -15.20 -1.39
C LYS A 265 -0.07 -16.01 -0.88
N GLU A 266 -0.82 -15.51 0.09
CA GLU A 266 -2.05 -16.15 0.57
C GLU A 266 -3.12 -16.22 -0.53
N LEU A 267 -3.34 -15.11 -1.25
CA LEU A 267 -4.22 -15.10 -2.42
C LEU A 267 -3.82 -16.18 -3.43
N LYS A 268 -2.53 -16.26 -3.78
CA LYS A 268 -2.02 -17.28 -4.70
C LYS A 268 -2.25 -18.70 -4.17
N GLY A 269 -2.01 -18.93 -2.87
CA GLY A 269 -2.24 -20.21 -2.20
C GLY A 269 -3.70 -20.65 -2.18
N TYR A 270 -4.64 -19.71 -2.12
CA TYR A 270 -6.09 -20.00 -2.24
C TYR A 270 -6.58 -20.18 -3.68
N GLY A 271 -5.75 -19.87 -4.67
CA GLY A 271 -6.08 -19.94 -6.09
C GLY A 271 -6.23 -21.36 -6.61
N THR A 272 -7.23 -21.62 -7.45
CA THR A 272 -7.41 -22.94 -8.09
C THR A 272 -7.55 -22.82 -9.61
N GLU A 273 -7.12 -23.86 -10.33
CA GLU A 273 -7.23 -23.93 -11.79
C GLU A 273 -8.69 -23.90 -12.26
N GLN A 274 -9.58 -24.56 -11.52
CA GLN A 274 -11.01 -24.55 -11.82
C GLN A 274 -11.58 -23.12 -11.75
N ASN A 275 -11.23 -22.36 -10.71
CA ASN A 275 -11.69 -20.97 -10.58
C ASN A 275 -11.07 -20.07 -11.64
N ARG A 276 -9.79 -20.25 -12.02
CA ARG A 276 -9.18 -19.52 -13.14
C ARG A 276 -9.96 -19.73 -14.43
N LYS A 277 -10.34 -20.97 -14.75
CA LYS A 277 -11.20 -21.28 -15.91
C LYS A 277 -12.57 -20.59 -15.84
N VAL A 278 -13.17 -20.55 -14.65
CA VAL A 278 -14.44 -19.82 -14.43
C VAL A 278 -14.25 -18.33 -14.69
N TYR A 279 -13.24 -17.68 -14.10
CA TYR A 279 -12.95 -16.27 -14.35
C TYR A 279 -12.68 -15.97 -15.83
N ARG A 280 -11.95 -16.84 -16.54
CA ARG A 280 -11.70 -16.71 -17.99
C ARG A 280 -13.00 -16.72 -18.80
N ARG A 281 -13.96 -17.62 -18.49
CA ARG A 281 -15.30 -17.64 -19.12
C ARG A 281 -16.11 -16.36 -18.85
N HIS A 282 -15.85 -15.73 -17.71
CA HIS A 282 -16.41 -14.43 -17.35
C HIS A 282 -15.67 -13.23 -17.99
N GLY A 283 -14.68 -13.48 -18.86
CA GLY A 283 -13.95 -12.46 -19.59
C GLY A 283 -12.80 -11.81 -18.80
N VAL A 284 -12.37 -12.41 -17.69
CA VAL A 284 -11.19 -11.95 -16.93
C VAL A 284 -9.92 -12.27 -17.72
N GLY A 285 -9.21 -11.22 -18.14
CA GLY A 285 -7.90 -11.30 -18.76
C GLY A 285 -6.75 -11.20 -17.75
N GLY A 286 -5.51 -11.14 -18.26
CA GLY A 286 -4.31 -10.89 -17.44
C GLY A 286 -4.00 -11.96 -16.40
N ASP A 287 -3.36 -11.54 -15.31
CA ASP A 287 -2.97 -12.38 -14.19
C ASP A 287 -4.15 -12.61 -13.23
N VAL A 288 -4.44 -13.87 -12.97
CA VAL A 288 -5.54 -14.32 -12.12
C VAL A 288 -5.09 -15.57 -11.37
N TYR A 289 -5.20 -15.54 -10.05
CA TYR A 289 -4.86 -16.69 -9.20
C TYR A 289 -6.03 -17.67 -9.10
N GLY A 290 -7.27 -17.20 -9.19
CA GLY A 290 -8.46 -18.05 -9.12
C GLY A 290 -8.95 -18.27 -7.69
N VAL A 291 -8.98 -17.20 -6.90
CA VAL A 291 -9.41 -17.20 -5.50
C VAL A 291 -10.93 -17.13 -5.44
N SER A 292 -11.54 -17.92 -4.55
CA SER A 292 -12.99 -17.86 -4.33
C SER A 292 -13.36 -16.63 -3.49
N TYR A 293 -14.56 -16.09 -3.70
CA TYR A 293 -15.09 -15.01 -2.84
C TYR A 293 -15.18 -15.39 -1.36
N ALA A 294 -15.28 -16.67 -1.03
CA ALA A 294 -15.22 -17.14 0.35
C ALA A 294 -13.84 -16.89 0.97
N HIS A 295 -12.75 -17.15 0.23
CA HIS A 295 -11.39 -16.86 0.69
C HIS A 295 -11.08 -15.35 0.68
N LEU A 296 -11.51 -14.62 -0.36
CA LEU A 296 -11.43 -13.14 -0.36
C LEU A 296 -12.13 -12.54 0.86
N GLY A 297 -13.31 -13.06 1.23
CA GLY A 297 -14.03 -12.63 2.44
C GLY A 297 -13.36 -13.02 3.76
N LYS A 298 -12.54 -14.08 3.79
CA LYS A 298 -11.70 -14.40 4.97
C LYS A 298 -10.56 -13.39 5.11
N LEU A 299 -9.85 -13.13 4.02
CA LEU A 299 -8.75 -12.16 3.98
C LEU A 299 -9.23 -10.75 4.33
N GLN A 300 -10.34 -10.31 3.73
CA GLN A 300 -10.94 -9.02 4.06
C GLN A 300 -11.24 -8.88 5.56
N LYS A 301 -11.78 -9.92 6.20
CA LYS A 301 -12.08 -9.88 7.64
C LYS A 301 -10.82 -9.83 8.50
N ALA A 302 -9.76 -10.50 8.08
CA ALA A 302 -8.48 -10.48 8.79
C ALA A 302 -7.78 -9.13 8.66
N ILE A 303 -7.80 -8.54 7.47
CA ILE A 303 -7.16 -7.25 7.15
C ILE A 303 -7.93 -6.07 7.76
N GLY A 304 -9.27 -6.08 7.65
CA GLY A 304 -10.09 -4.91 7.97
C GLY A 304 -10.05 -3.85 6.86
N LEU A 305 -10.22 -2.58 7.24
CA LEU A 305 -10.04 -1.45 6.33
C LEU A 305 -8.58 -1.01 6.38
N ASP A 306 -7.90 -1.09 5.23
CA ASP A 306 -6.53 -0.62 5.03
C ASP A 306 -6.47 0.02 3.64
N GLN A 307 -6.50 1.36 3.62
CA GLN A 307 -6.57 2.12 2.38
C GLN A 307 -5.32 1.94 1.52
N GLU A 308 -4.18 1.61 2.09
CA GLU A 308 -2.88 1.74 1.42
C GLU A 308 -2.39 0.38 0.94
N LEU A 309 -2.64 -0.66 1.73
CA LEU A 309 -2.67 -2.02 1.21
C LEU A 309 -3.68 -2.15 0.07
N ALA A 310 -4.85 -1.49 0.14
CA ALA A 310 -5.81 -1.51 -0.97
C ALA A 310 -5.23 -0.90 -2.26
N LEU A 311 -4.52 0.22 -2.18
CA LEU A 311 -3.87 0.84 -3.33
C LEU A 311 -2.81 -0.11 -3.92
N ALA A 312 -1.95 -0.66 -3.07
CA ALA A 312 -0.90 -1.60 -3.48
C ALA A 312 -1.47 -2.89 -4.11
N LEU A 313 -2.53 -3.47 -3.52
CA LEU A 313 -3.22 -4.64 -4.07
C LEU A 313 -3.86 -4.33 -5.44
N CYS A 314 -4.41 -3.14 -5.63
CA CYS A 314 -4.98 -2.75 -6.91
C CYS A 314 -3.88 -2.55 -7.97
N ASP A 315 -2.78 -1.91 -7.60
CA ASP A 315 -1.68 -1.61 -8.51
C ASP A 315 -0.86 -2.87 -8.88
N SER A 316 -0.97 -3.96 -8.10
CA SER A 316 -0.40 -5.29 -8.43
C SER A 316 -0.90 -5.89 -9.75
N GLY A 317 -2.03 -5.42 -10.29
CA GLY A 317 -2.61 -5.91 -11.54
C GLY A 317 -3.28 -7.29 -11.47
N VAL A 318 -3.01 -8.08 -10.43
CA VAL A 318 -3.62 -9.41 -10.24
C VAL A 318 -5.11 -9.27 -9.98
N HIS A 319 -5.93 -9.97 -10.76
CA HIS A 319 -7.39 -9.87 -10.70
C HIS A 319 -7.95 -10.03 -9.28
N ASP A 320 -7.56 -11.10 -8.60
CA ASP A 320 -8.06 -11.43 -7.25
C ASP A 320 -7.61 -10.37 -6.22
N ALA A 321 -6.40 -9.83 -6.36
CA ALA A 321 -5.88 -8.75 -5.51
C ALA A 321 -6.64 -7.44 -5.75
N ARG A 322 -6.92 -7.09 -7.01
CA ARG A 322 -7.76 -5.93 -7.37
C ARG A 322 -9.17 -6.05 -6.79
N VAL A 323 -9.76 -7.24 -6.75
CA VAL A 323 -11.05 -7.44 -6.08
C VAL A 323 -10.90 -7.25 -4.57
N LEU A 324 -9.90 -7.87 -3.93
CA LEU A 324 -9.65 -7.71 -2.49
C LEU A 324 -9.40 -6.24 -2.11
N ALA A 325 -8.65 -5.50 -2.92
CA ALA A 325 -8.42 -4.07 -2.77
C ALA A 325 -9.72 -3.30 -2.60
N THR A 326 -10.75 -3.58 -3.40
CA THR A 326 -12.05 -2.91 -3.25
C THR A 326 -12.78 -3.25 -1.96
N MET A 327 -12.44 -4.37 -1.33
CA MET A 327 -13.08 -4.87 -0.10
C MET A 327 -12.40 -4.33 1.17
N VAL A 328 -11.12 -3.97 1.09
CA VAL A 328 -10.31 -3.44 2.21
C VAL A 328 -10.06 -1.93 2.10
N ALA A 329 -10.37 -1.30 0.96
CA ALA A 329 -10.33 0.16 0.84
C ALA A 329 -11.38 0.85 1.73
N ASP A 330 -11.03 2.00 2.30
CA ASP A 330 -11.97 2.88 2.99
C ASP A 330 -12.61 3.87 1.99
N PRO A 331 -13.92 3.74 1.70
CA PRO A 331 -14.60 4.63 0.75
C PRO A 331 -14.59 6.10 1.16
N GLN A 332 -14.46 6.43 2.45
CA GLN A 332 -14.43 7.81 2.92
C GLN A 332 -13.04 8.44 2.78
N ALA A 333 -11.98 7.64 2.96
CA ALA A 333 -10.60 8.07 2.79
C ALA A 333 -10.15 8.14 1.32
N MET A 334 -10.79 7.38 0.42
CA MET A 334 -10.48 7.38 -1.01
C MET A 334 -10.44 8.78 -1.61
N LYS A 335 -9.35 9.11 -2.34
CA LYS A 335 -9.25 10.36 -3.09
C LYS A 335 -9.98 10.26 -4.43
N SER A 336 -10.48 11.39 -4.92
CA SER A 336 -11.15 11.46 -6.23
C SER A 336 -10.23 11.01 -7.38
N GLY A 337 -8.91 11.23 -7.26
CA GLY A 337 -7.91 10.77 -8.22
C GLY A 337 -7.77 9.25 -8.26
N ASP A 338 -7.77 8.59 -7.09
CA ASP A 338 -7.66 7.12 -6.99
C ASP A 338 -8.89 6.44 -7.59
N LEU A 339 -10.10 6.95 -7.31
CA LEU A 339 -11.33 6.48 -7.94
C LEU A 339 -11.29 6.62 -9.47
N GLU A 340 -10.69 7.70 -9.99
CA GLU A 340 -10.53 7.88 -11.43
C GLU A 340 -9.52 6.89 -12.00
N ARG A 341 -8.39 6.67 -11.32
CA ARG A 341 -7.35 5.70 -11.72
C ARG A 341 -7.91 4.28 -11.77
N TRP A 342 -8.61 3.87 -10.71
CA TRP A 342 -9.21 2.54 -10.61
C TRP A 342 -10.33 2.35 -11.64
N CYS A 343 -11.17 3.36 -11.87
CA CYS A 343 -12.21 3.31 -12.90
C CYS A 343 -11.63 3.14 -14.32
N LYS A 344 -10.49 3.78 -14.61
CA LYS A 344 -9.79 3.64 -15.90
C LYS A 344 -9.13 2.29 -16.11
N SER A 345 -8.79 1.56 -15.04
CA SER A 345 -8.18 0.23 -15.13
C SER A 345 -9.20 -0.90 -15.29
N LEU A 346 -10.50 -0.60 -15.17
CA LEU A 346 -11.56 -1.60 -15.33
C LEU A 346 -11.55 -2.21 -16.73
N ASP A 347 -11.55 -3.55 -16.77
CA ASP A 347 -11.39 -4.34 -18.00
C ASP A 347 -12.35 -5.54 -18.05
N ASN A 348 -13.05 -5.84 -16.96
CA ASN A 348 -14.02 -6.92 -16.86
C ASN A 348 -15.12 -6.58 -15.84
N TYR A 349 -16.25 -7.26 -15.92
CA TYR A 349 -17.40 -6.94 -15.07
C TYR A 349 -17.22 -7.37 -13.60
N VAL A 350 -16.41 -8.40 -13.32
CA VAL A 350 -16.21 -8.91 -11.94
C VAL A 350 -15.54 -7.86 -11.07
N VAL A 351 -14.44 -7.26 -11.56
CA VAL A 351 -13.77 -6.16 -10.83
C VAL A 351 -14.59 -4.87 -10.87
N THR A 352 -15.34 -4.63 -11.96
CA THR A 352 -16.25 -3.47 -12.07
C THR A 352 -17.33 -3.51 -11.00
N ASP A 353 -17.98 -4.65 -10.80
CA ASP A 353 -19.03 -4.80 -9.79
C ASP A 353 -18.50 -4.65 -8.36
N ALA A 354 -17.26 -5.11 -8.11
CA ALA A 354 -16.59 -4.91 -6.83
C ALA A 354 -16.26 -3.43 -6.60
N PHE A 355 -15.70 -2.76 -7.62
CA PHE A 355 -15.37 -1.33 -7.59
C PHE A 355 -16.60 -0.45 -7.38
N VAL A 356 -17.73 -0.74 -8.05
CA VAL A 356 -18.97 0.02 -7.91
C VAL A 356 -19.47 0.04 -6.46
N LYS A 357 -19.34 -1.07 -5.73
CA LYS A 357 -19.74 -1.14 -4.30
C LYS A 357 -18.91 -0.22 -3.41
N LEU A 358 -17.62 -0.07 -3.71
CA LEU A 358 -16.72 0.86 -3.04
C LEU A 358 -17.05 2.31 -3.44
N ALA A 359 -17.03 2.58 -4.74
CA ALA A 359 -17.23 3.93 -5.29
C ALA A 359 -18.58 4.52 -4.91
N GLY A 360 -19.64 3.71 -4.87
CA GLY A 360 -21.00 4.11 -4.48
C GLY A 360 -21.17 4.46 -3.01
N LYS A 361 -20.18 4.19 -2.15
CA LYS A 361 -20.14 4.63 -0.75
C LYS A 361 -19.24 5.84 -0.53
N SER A 362 -18.46 6.24 -1.53
CA SER A 362 -17.53 7.36 -1.40
C SER A 362 -18.25 8.71 -1.38
N ARG A 363 -17.65 9.70 -0.71
CA ARG A 363 -18.11 11.11 -0.77
C ARG A 363 -18.11 11.71 -2.19
N PHE A 364 -17.45 11.07 -3.15
CA PHE A 364 -17.38 11.50 -4.54
C PHE A 364 -18.41 10.80 -5.44
N ALA A 365 -19.20 9.86 -4.92
CA ALA A 365 -20.07 8.96 -5.69
C ALA A 365 -20.95 9.70 -6.70
N GLN A 366 -21.72 10.70 -6.26
CA GLN A 366 -22.67 11.42 -7.13
C GLN A 366 -21.96 12.22 -8.23
N ALA A 367 -20.85 12.89 -7.91
CA ALA A 367 -20.06 13.64 -8.87
C ALA A 367 -19.40 12.70 -9.91
N LYS A 368 -18.85 11.57 -9.45
CA LYS A 368 -18.26 10.55 -10.32
C LYS A 368 -19.31 9.89 -11.20
N MET A 369 -20.47 9.54 -10.66
CA MET A 369 -21.61 9.01 -11.42
C MET A 369 -21.99 9.95 -12.58
N LYS A 370 -22.26 11.23 -12.30
CA LYS A 370 -22.65 12.23 -13.32
C LYS A 370 -21.63 12.36 -14.45
N LYS A 371 -20.35 12.13 -14.15
CA LYS A 371 -19.26 12.12 -15.13
C LYS A 371 -19.21 10.79 -15.90
N TRP A 372 -19.17 9.67 -15.19
CA TRP A 372 -18.89 8.35 -15.75
C TRP A 372 -20.02 7.82 -16.63
N ILE A 373 -21.30 8.10 -16.31
CA ILE A 373 -22.44 7.67 -17.15
C ILE A 373 -22.38 8.22 -18.59
N ARG A 374 -21.66 9.32 -18.80
CA ARG A 374 -21.49 9.98 -20.11
C ARG A 374 -20.26 9.50 -20.88
N SER A 375 -19.49 8.57 -20.32
CA SER A 375 -18.26 8.08 -20.95
C SER A 375 -18.56 7.24 -22.19
N ARG A 376 -17.71 7.37 -23.21
CA ARG A 376 -17.74 6.47 -24.38
C ARG A 376 -17.04 5.13 -24.10
N ASN A 377 -16.21 5.05 -23.06
CA ASN A 377 -15.58 3.79 -22.65
C ASN A 377 -16.61 2.92 -21.95
N GLU A 378 -16.74 1.65 -22.38
CA GLU A 378 -17.78 0.73 -21.91
C GLU A 378 -17.70 0.48 -20.40
N TRP A 379 -16.51 0.22 -19.87
CA TRP A 379 -16.31 -0.11 -18.46
C TRP A 379 -16.53 1.10 -17.56
N ILE A 380 -16.04 2.28 -17.98
CA ILE A 380 -16.27 3.53 -17.24
C ILE A 380 -17.77 3.86 -17.22
N ALA A 381 -18.47 3.75 -18.35
CA ALA A 381 -19.91 3.99 -18.41
C ALA A 381 -20.69 2.97 -17.58
N SER A 382 -20.33 1.68 -17.66
CA SER A 382 -20.90 0.61 -16.85
C SER A 382 -20.72 0.87 -15.36
N ALA A 383 -19.52 1.30 -14.93
CA ALA A 383 -19.27 1.69 -13.54
C ALA A 383 -20.11 2.90 -13.13
N GLY A 384 -20.23 3.91 -14.00
CA GLY A 384 -21.08 5.08 -13.76
C GLY A 384 -22.54 4.72 -13.48
N TRP A 385 -23.12 3.86 -14.33
CA TRP A 385 -24.48 3.35 -14.13
C TRP A 385 -24.57 2.47 -12.86
N GLY A 386 -23.59 1.62 -12.61
CA GLY A 386 -23.53 0.85 -11.37
C GLY A 386 -23.54 1.72 -10.12
N VAL A 387 -22.77 2.83 -10.11
CA VAL A 387 -22.78 3.80 -9.01
C VAL A 387 -24.14 4.50 -8.90
N ALA A 388 -24.79 4.84 -10.01
CA ALA A 388 -26.15 5.38 -10.00
C ALA A 388 -27.13 4.39 -9.33
N GLY A 389 -27.06 3.11 -9.68
CA GLY A 389 -27.87 2.06 -9.04
C GLY A 389 -27.55 1.87 -7.55
N SER A 390 -26.30 2.06 -7.12
CA SER A 390 -25.91 2.03 -5.71
C SER A 390 -26.49 3.22 -4.93
N LEU A 391 -26.41 4.42 -5.49
CA LEU A 391 -26.97 5.63 -4.88
C LEU A 391 -28.50 5.58 -4.82
N ALA A 392 -29.16 5.05 -5.85
CA ALA A 392 -30.61 4.87 -5.90
C ALA A 392 -31.15 3.89 -4.83
N LEU A 393 -30.30 3.11 -4.16
CA LEU A 393 -30.70 2.23 -3.05
C LEU A 393 -30.51 2.89 -1.68
N GLN A 394 -29.90 4.06 -1.62
CA GLN A 394 -29.63 4.81 -0.39
C GLN A 394 -30.69 5.90 -0.23
N ASP A 395 -31.21 6.08 0.99
CA ASP A 395 -32.29 7.05 1.27
C ASP A 395 -31.90 8.50 0.91
N GLU A 396 -30.62 8.86 1.12
CA GLU A 396 -30.06 10.19 0.81
C GLU A 396 -29.16 10.17 -0.43
N GLY A 397 -29.20 9.10 -1.24
CA GLY A 397 -28.25 8.91 -2.34
C GLY A 397 -28.58 9.71 -3.61
N LEU A 398 -29.85 9.68 -4.06
CA LEU A 398 -30.34 10.45 -5.20
C LEU A 398 -31.67 11.12 -4.88
N SER A 399 -31.87 12.33 -5.42
CA SER A 399 -33.18 12.98 -5.38
C SER A 399 -34.20 12.28 -6.29
N GLY A 400 -35.48 12.56 -6.05
CA GLY A 400 -36.57 12.04 -6.88
C GLY A 400 -36.44 12.46 -8.35
N GLU A 401 -36.06 13.71 -8.59
CA GLU A 401 -35.83 14.28 -9.93
C GLU A 401 -34.66 13.60 -10.65
N GLU A 402 -33.57 13.33 -9.93
CA GLU A 402 -32.43 12.60 -10.50
C GLU A 402 -32.80 11.17 -10.89
N MET A 403 -33.57 10.47 -10.05
CA MET A 403 -34.06 9.13 -10.39
C MET A 403 -35.01 9.14 -11.59
N ASP A 404 -35.89 10.15 -11.70
CA ASP A 404 -36.78 10.32 -12.85
C ASP A 404 -35.96 10.54 -14.15
N GLY A 405 -34.97 11.43 -14.12
CA GLY A 405 -34.10 11.66 -15.28
C GLY A 405 -33.28 10.44 -15.69
N LEU A 406 -32.84 9.62 -14.72
CA LEU A 406 -32.19 8.34 -15.01
C LEU A 406 -33.17 7.36 -15.68
N LEU A 407 -34.42 7.27 -15.22
CA LEU A 407 -35.44 6.42 -15.85
C LEU A 407 -35.72 6.84 -17.30
N GLU A 408 -35.85 8.14 -17.56
CA GLU A 408 -36.05 8.68 -18.91
C GLU A 408 -34.88 8.32 -19.84
N THR A 409 -33.65 8.49 -19.36
CA THR A 409 -32.43 8.13 -20.11
C THR A 409 -32.39 6.63 -20.39
N ILE A 410 -32.71 5.79 -19.39
CA ILE A 410 -32.74 4.34 -19.56
C ILE A 410 -33.79 3.95 -20.61
N GLU A 411 -34.97 4.53 -20.54
CA GLU A 411 -36.04 4.22 -21.47
C GLU A 411 -35.71 4.61 -22.93
N GLY A 412 -35.04 5.75 -23.12
CA GLY A 412 -34.68 6.25 -24.45
C GLY A 412 -33.54 5.48 -25.11
N ASP A 413 -32.50 5.13 -24.34
CA ASP A 413 -31.19 4.80 -24.92
C ASP A 413 -30.69 3.38 -24.64
N ILE A 414 -31.32 2.61 -23.74
CA ILE A 414 -30.76 1.33 -23.26
C ILE A 414 -30.46 0.33 -24.37
N HIS A 415 -31.26 0.25 -25.43
CA HIS A 415 -31.03 -0.73 -26.50
C HIS A 415 -29.87 -0.37 -27.42
N GLN A 416 -29.49 0.90 -27.46
CA GLN A 416 -28.42 1.45 -28.29
C GLN A 416 -27.07 1.46 -27.56
N GLN A 417 -27.04 1.19 -26.25
CA GLN A 417 -25.82 1.19 -25.48
C GLN A 417 -24.96 -0.07 -25.70
N LYS A 418 -23.68 0.05 -25.35
CA LYS A 418 -22.72 -1.08 -25.35
C LYS A 418 -23.15 -2.17 -24.38
N ASN A 419 -22.73 -3.40 -24.66
CA ASN A 419 -23.22 -4.61 -24.01
C ASN A 419 -23.31 -4.52 -22.48
N ARG A 420 -22.21 -4.17 -21.80
CA ARG A 420 -22.15 -4.07 -20.33
C ARG A 420 -22.81 -2.81 -19.79
N VAL A 421 -22.86 -1.74 -20.58
CA VAL A 421 -23.64 -0.53 -20.24
C VAL A 421 -25.14 -0.86 -20.21
N ARG A 422 -25.67 -1.64 -21.19
CA ARG A 422 -27.07 -2.12 -21.17
C ARG A 422 -27.39 -2.88 -19.90
N HIS A 423 -26.49 -3.78 -19.50
CA HIS A 423 -26.63 -4.53 -18.27
C HIS A 423 -26.70 -3.61 -17.04
N ALA A 424 -25.75 -2.67 -16.92
CA ALA A 424 -25.70 -1.73 -15.81
C ALA A 424 -26.93 -0.82 -15.75
N MET A 425 -27.44 -0.36 -16.89
CA MET A 425 -28.70 0.41 -16.99
C MET A 425 -29.91 -0.43 -16.53
N ASN A 426 -30.01 -1.68 -16.97
CA ASN A 426 -31.08 -2.58 -16.53
C ASN A 426 -31.03 -2.83 -15.02
N MET A 427 -29.84 -2.99 -14.45
CA MET A 427 -29.65 -3.12 -13.00
C MET A 427 -29.99 -1.82 -12.26
N THR A 428 -29.67 -0.65 -12.84
CA THR A 428 -30.01 0.66 -12.28
C THR A 428 -31.53 0.87 -12.24
N LEU A 429 -32.24 0.51 -13.32
CA LEU A 429 -33.70 0.50 -13.39
C LEU A 429 -34.32 -0.33 -12.26
N ILE A 430 -33.76 -1.52 -12.02
CA ILE A 430 -34.17 -2.38 -10.91
C ILE A 430 -33.92 -1.68 -9.57
N SER A 431 -32.73 -1.14 -9.33
CA SER A 431 -32.39 -0.44 -8.09
C SER A 431 -33.34 0.72 -7.79
N ILE A 432 -33.64 1.57 -8.79
CA ILE A 432 -34.63 2.64 -8.66
C ILE A 432 -35.99 2.07 -8.27
N GLY A 433 -36.43 0.98 -8.92
CA GLY A 433 -37.67 0.28 -8.58
C GLY A 433 -37.72 -0.31 -7.17
N LEU A 434 -36.59 -0.46 -6.48
CA LEU A 434 -36.48 -0.96 -5.11
C LEU A 434 -36.37 0.14 -4.05
N HIS A 435 -36.29 1.41 -4.47
CA HIS A 435 -36.15 2.57 -3.58
C HIS A 435 -37.43 2.86 -2.78
N SER A 436 -38.57 3.04 -3.45
CA SER A 436 -39.86 3.32 -2.80
C SER A 436 -41.04 2.74 -3.59
N GLU A 437 -42.22 2.65 -2.98
CA GLU A 437 -43.44 2.22 -3.70
C GLU A 437 -43.79 3.14 -4.88
N ALA A 438 -43.46 4.43 -4.81
CA ALA A 438 -43.64 5.35 -5.94
C ALA A 438 -42.72 4.99 -7.10
N PHE A 439 -41.42 4.79 -6.83
CA PHE A 439 -40.44 4.44 -7.85
C PHE A 439 -40.59 3.01 -8.37
N LYS A 440 -41.10 2.07 -7.55
CA LYS A 440 -41.52 0.74 -8.01
C LYS A 440 -42.52 0.83 -9.16
N ARG A 441 -43.56 1.67 -9.04
CA ARG A 441 -44.55 1.86 -10.11
C ARG A 441 -43.92 2.46 -11.36
N LYS A 442 -43.10 3.52 -11.20
CA LYS A 442 -42.43 4.21 -12.30
C LYS A 442 -41.45 3.28 -13.05
N ALA A 443 -40.56 2.61 -12.33
CA ALA A 443 -39.58 1.69 -12.90
C ALA A 443 -40.24 0.49 -13.61
N LYS A 444 -41.33 -0.07 -13.06
CA LYS A 444 -42.08 -1.13 -13.76
C LYS A 444 -42.74 -0.65 -15.04
N ALA A 445 -43.28 0.57 -15.05
CA ALA A 445 -43.86 1.16 -16.25
C ALA A 445 -42.78 1.38 -17.34
N ALA A 446 -41.61 1.90 -16.94
CA ALA A 446 -40.45 2.03 -17.83
C ALA A 446 -39.97 0.67 -18.35
N ALA A 447 -39.81 -0.33 -17.48
CA ALA A 447 -39.43 -1.69 -17.85
C ALA A 447 -40.37 -2.30 -18.91
N LYS A 448 -41.69 -2.07 -18.79
CA LYS A 448 -42.67 -2.53 -19.79
C LYS A 448 -42.49 -1.86 -21.15
N ARG A 449 -42.13 -0.57 -21.19
CA ARG A 449 -41.89 0.18 -22.43
C ARG A 449 -40.55 -0.21 -23.07
N ILE A 450 -39.52 -0.44 -22.25
CA ILE A 450 -38.21 -0.91 -22.69
C ILE A 450 -38.31 -2.32 -23.31
N GLY A 451 -39.05 -3.23 -22.68
CA GLY A 451 -39.11 -4.62 -23.12
C GLY A 451 -37.84 -5.41 -22.79
N LYS A 452 -37.57 -6.47 -23.57
CA LYS A 452 -36.49 -7.43 -23.28
C LYS A 452 -35.11 -6.79 -23.52
N VAL A 453 -34.27 -6.77 -22.50
CA VAL A 453 -32.86 -6.33 -22.59
C VAL A 453 -31.95 -7.52 -22.81
N GLU A 454 -31.24 -7.56 -23.94
CA GLU A 454 -30.29 -8.62 -24.26
C GLU A 454 -28.86 -8.19 -23.91
N VAL A 455 -28.15 -9.05 -23.17
CA VAL A 455 -26.74 -8.84 -22.80
C VAL A 455 -26.00 -10.15 -23.07
N ASP A 456 -24.87 -10.04 -23.76
CA ASP A 456 -23.91 -11.12 -23.89
C ASP A 456 -23.16 -11.30 -22.57
N HIS A 457 -23.30 -12.47 -21.95
CA HIS A 457 -22.65 -12.83 -20.70
C HIS A 457 -21.40 -13.70 -20.89
N GLY A 458 -20.91 -13.85 -22.13
CA GLY A 458 -19.82 -14.75 -22.47
C GLY A 458 -20.24 -16.22 -22.36
N GLU A 459 -19.26 -17.11 -22.16
CA GLU A 459 -19.47 -18.56 -22.05
C GLU A 459 -20.01 -18.97 -20.67
N THR A 460 -21.12 -18.37 -20.26
CA THR A 460 -21.69 -18.51 -18.92
C THR A 460 -23.19 -18.79 -18.99
N ASN A 461 -23.74 -19.36 -17.92
CA ASN A 461 -25.19 -19.57 -17.79
C ASN A 461 -25.91 -18.32 -17.22
N CYS A 462 -25.23 -17.19 -17.14
CA CYS A 462 -25.79 -15.94 -16.62
C CYS A 462 -26.88 -15.41 -17.55
N LYS A 463 -27.94 -14.84 -16.96
CA LYS A 463 -29.07 -14.26 -17.69
C LYS A 463 -29.30 -12.84 -17.23
N THR A 464 -29.65 -11.96 -18.18
CA THR A 464 -30.13 -10.62 -17.85
C THR A 464 -31.49 -10.74 -17.15
N PRO A 465 -31.65 -10.15 -15.95
CA PRO A 465 -32.94 -10.17 -15.26
C PRO A 465 -34.01 -9.40 -16.05
N ASP A 466 -35.22 -9.94 -16.11
CA ASP A 466 -36.41 -9.16 -16.44
C ASP A 466 -36.65 -8.15 -15.31
N ALA A 467 -36.51 -6.85 -15.62
CA ALA A 467 -36.53 -5.83 -14.59
C ALA A 467 -37.85 -5.77 -13.81
N ALA A 468 -38.99 -5.87 -14.50
CA ALA A 468 -40.30 -5.78 -13.84
C ALA A 468 -40.55 -6.97 -12.91
N ALA A 469 -40.27 -8.19 -13.37
CA ALA A 469 -40.43 -9.41 -12.57
C ALA A 469 -39.43 -9.45 -11.40
N TYR A 470 -38.20 -8.98 -11.61
CA TYR A 470 -37.20 -8.92 -10.56
C TYR A 470 -37.56 -7.93 -9.46
N ILE A 471 -38.09 -6.76 -9.83
CA ILE A 471 -38.61 -5.76 -8.88
C ILE A 471 -39.73 -6.39 -8.03
N ASP A 472 -40.72 -7.02 -8.65
CA ASP A 472 -41.83 -7.65 -7.93
C ASP A 472 -41.37 -8.72 -6.94
N LYS A 473 -40.50 -9.63 -7.40
CA LYS A 473 -39.93 -10.70 -6.56
C LYS A 473 -39.15 -10.14 -5.36
N SER A 474 -38.39 -9.07 -5.58
CA SER A 474 -37.60 -8.41 -4.54
C SER A 474 -38.50 -7.74 -3.49
N TRP A 475 -39.59 -7.10 -3.90
CA TRP A 475 -40.59 -6.52 -3.00
C TRP A 475 -41.39 -7.57 -2.21
N GLU A 476 -41.71 -8.72 -2.83
CA GLU A 476 -42.28 -9.87 -2.12
C GLU A 476 -41.34 -10.38 -1.02
N HIS A 477 -40.05 -10.51 -1.34
CA HIS A 477 -39.06 -10.93 -0.37
C HIS A 477 -38.91 -9.94 0.79
N LYS A 478 -38.84 -8.62 0.51
CA LYS A 478 -38.81 -7.56 1.55
C LYS A 478 -40.02 -7.65 2.48
N ARG A 479 -41.23 -7.82 1.92
CA ARG A 479 -42.48 -7.97 2.70
C ARG A 479 -42.47 -9.21 3.60
N ARG A 480 -41.97 -10.34 3.10
CA ARG A 480 -41.89 -11.58 3.89
C ARG A 480 -40.94 -11.45 5.07
N LYS A 481 -39.78 -10.79 4.88
CA LYS A 481 -38.78 -10.57 5.93
C LYS A 481 -39.29 -9.63 7.04
N HIS A 482 -40.08 -8.60 6.68
CA HIS A 482 -40.71 -7.70 7.65
C HIS A 482 -41.86 -8.34 8.44
N ARG A 483 -42.41 -9.47 7.98
CA ARG A 483 -43.46 -10.23 8.70
C ARG A 483 -42.90 -11.31 9.63
N SER A 484 -41.60 -11.61 9.55
CA SER A 484 -40.93 -12.66 10.33
C SER A 484 -40.05 -12.12 11.48
N CYS A 485 -39.94 -10.79 11.60
CA CYS A 485 -39.53 -10.08 12.82
C CYS A 485 -40.80 -9.61 13.51
#